data_AF-A0A9X1KSR7-F1
#
_entry.id   AF-A0A9X1KSR7-F1
#
_cell.length_a   1.000
_cell.length_b   1.000
_cell.length_c   1.000
_cell.angle_alpha   90.00
_cell.angle_beta   90.00
_cell.angle_gamma   90.00
#
_symmetry.space_group_name_H-M   'P 1'
#
loop_
_entity.id
_entity.type
_entity.pdbx_description
1 polymer ?
#
loop_
_entity_poly.entity_id
_entity_poly.type
_entity_poly.pdbx_seq_one_letter_code
_entity_poly.pdbx_strand_id
1 'polypeptide(L)'
;MDNNELIVEKNWFSKNWIWLLFGILSVILILIAVLNSNSKNGLSDTVTAFKENTLYEKAINHANKTPEVIETMGKISPVDKLAILEGSSSYTNNNNSVNLSIRINGDIKNGKLEIQADRNGLQWNYKKIIIRIKNPNKEIIVINKQ
;
A
#
# COMPACT_ATOMS: atom_id res chain seq x y z
N MET A 1 60.11 7.66 -44.26
CA MET A 1 58.97 6.71 -44.25
C MET A 1 58.84 6.39 -42.78
N ASP A 2 58.06 7.20 -42.07
CA ASP A 2 58.12 7.27 -40.61
C ASP A 2 56.74 6.83 -40.10
N ASN A 3 56.64 5.54 -39.79
CA ASN A 3 55.42 4.93 -39.29
C ASN A 3 55.34 5.18 -37.79
N ASN A 4 54.61 6.24 -37.42
CA ASN A 4 54.31 6.54 -36.03
C ASN A 4 53.16 5.64 -35.56
N GLU A 5 53.49 4.46 -35.04
CA GLU A 5 52.52 3.50 -34.51
C GLU A 5 51.96 4.02 -33.18
N LEU A 6 50.71 4.50 -33.21
CA LEU A 6 49.96 4.87 -32.01
C LEU A 6 49.67 3.62 -31.18
N ILE A 7 50.41 3.43 -30.08
CA ILE A 7 50.13 2.40 -29.09
C ILE A 7 48.81 2.79 -28.40
N VAL A 8 47.70 2.17 -28.84
CA VAL A 8 46.41 2.33 -28.17
C VAL A 8 46.47 1.59 -26.84
N GLU A 9 46.65 2.33 -25.74
CA GLU A 9 46.59 1.75 -24.40
C GLU A 9 45.24 1.06 -24.17
N LYS A 10 45.27 -0.26 -24.00
CA LYS A 10 44.09 -1.07 -23.82
C LYS A 10 43.50 -0.78 -22.44
N ASN A 11 42.39 -0.04 -22.42
CA ASN A 11 41.69 0.43 -21.22
C ASN A 11 41.50 -0.69 -20.18
N TRP A 12 42.07 -0.50 -18.98
CA TRP A 12 42.03 -1.44 -17.85
C TRP A 12 40.59 -1.86 -17.49
N PHE A 13 39.63 -0.97 -17.72
CA PHE A 13 38.21 -1.18 -17.52
C PHE A 13 37.62 -2.31 -18.37
N SER A 14 38.14 -2.54 -19.58
CA SER A 14 37.63 -3.59 -20.48
C SER A 14 37.96 -5.02 -20.02
N LYS A 15 39.08 -5.18 -19.29
CA LYS A 15 39.58 -6.49 -18.87
C LYS A 15 39.04 -6.92 -17.50
N ASN A 16 38.71 -5.95 -16.64
CA ASN A 16 38.30 -6.19 -15.25
C ASN A 16 36.81 -5.93 -14.99
N TRP A 17 36.01 -5.66 -16.04
CA TRP A 17 34.59 -5.36 -15.93
C TRP A 17 33.78 -6.45 -15.20
N ILE A 18 34.14 -7.72 -15.41
CA ILE A 18 33.48 -8.88 -14.79
C ILE A 18 33.71 -8.87 -13.27
N TRP A 19 34.91 -8.50 -12.82
CA TRP A 19 35.24 -8.38 -11.40
C TRP A 19 34.53 -7.21 -10.74
N LEU A 20 34.39 -6.09 -11.46
CA LEU A 20 33.60 -4.94 -11.00
C LEU A 20 32.13 -5.32 -10.79
N LEU A 21 31.56 -6.12 -11.70
CA LEU A 21 30.18 -6.60 -11.60
C LEU A 21 29.96 -7.51 -10.38
N PHE A 22 30.89 -8.44 -10.12
CA PHE A 22 30.86 -9.28 -8.91
C PHE A 22 31.02 -8.46 -7.63
N GLY A 23 31.88 -7.45 -7.65
CA GLY A 23 32.05 -6.51 -6.52
C GLY A 23 30.76 -5.75 -6.22
N ILE A 24 30.12 -5.17 -7.25
CA ILE A 24 28.85 -4.45 -7.10
C ILE A 24 27.73 -5.37 -6.61
N LEU A 25 27.63 -6.59 -7.16
CA LEU A 25 26.63 -7.56 -6.70
C LEU A 25 26.84 -7.96 -5.24
N SER A 26 28.10 -8.12 -4.82
CA SER A 26 28.45 -8.42 -3.42
C SER A 26 28.09 -7.26 -2.49
N VAL A 27 28.39 -6.02 -2.86
CA VAL A 27 28.00 -4.83 -2.08
C VAL A 27 26.48 -4.72 -1.94
N ILE A 28 25.72 -4.98 -3.02
CA ILE A 28 24.25 -4.97 -2.98
C ILE A 28 23.73 -6.05 -2.02
N LEU A 29 24.27 -7.27 -2.09
CA LEU A 29 23.88 -8.37 -1.20
C LEU A 29 24.19 -8.07 0.27
N ILE A 30 25.34 -7.45 0.55
CA ILE A 30 25.72 -7.02 1.90
C ILE A 30 24.78 -5.90 2.38
N LEU A 31 24.43 -4.95 1.51
CA LEU A 31 23.47 -3.89 1.85
C LEU A 31 22.12 -4.50 2.24
N ILE A 32 21.62 -5.44 1.44
CA ILE A 32 20.38 -6.16 1.74
C ILE A 32 20.50 -6.92 3.07
N ALA A 33 21.61 -7.62 3.31
CA ALA A 33 21.83 -8.35 4.55
C ALA A 33 21.86 -7.44 5.79
N VAL A 34 22.53 -6.28 5.71
CA VAL A 34 22.62 -5.29 6.80
C VAL A 34 21.29 -4.60 7.07
N LEU A 35 20.51 -4.32 6.02
CA LEU A 35 19.14 -3.80 6.17
C LEU A 35 18.24 -4.82 6.87
N ASN A 36 18.42 -6.12 6.58
CA ASN A 36 17.65 -7.19 7.23
C ASN A 36 18.14 -7.52 8.66
N SER A 37 19.44 -7.36 8.97
CA SER A 37 19.99 -7.73 10.28
C SER A 37 19.59 -6.81 11.43
N ASN A 38 19.14 -5.59 11.13
CA ASN A 38 18.60 -4.65 12.11
C ASN A 38 17.11 -4.86 12.40
N SER A 39 16.45 -5.70 11.62
CA SER A 39 15.04 -6.03 11.81
C SER A 39 14.93 -7.24 12.75
N LYS A 40 14.77 -6.99 14.06
CA LYS A 40 14.45 -8.05 15.05
C LYS A 40 13.13 -8.78 14.75
N ASN A 41 12.33 -8.24 13.84
CA ASN A 41 11.07 -8.78 13.37
C ASN A 41 11.19 -8.93 11.86
N GLY A 42 11.31 -10.16 11.37
CA GLY A 42 11.41 -10.43 9.95
C GLY A 42 10.26 -9.80 9.16
N LEU A 43 10.47 -9.65 7.86
CA LEU A 43 9.47 -9.26 6.85
C LEU A 43 8.15 -10.06 6.92
N SER A 44 8.05 -11.07 7.80
CA SER A 44 6.82 -11.78 8.13
C SER A 44 5.74 -10.86 8.69
N ASP A 45 6.04 -9.98 9.66
CA ASP A 45 5.00 -9.16 10.32
C ASP A 45 4.39 -8.12 9.38
N THR A 46 5.21 -7.62 8.46
CA THR A 46 4.79 -6.68 7.41
C THR A 46 4.12 -7.37 6.23
N VAL A 47 4.08 -8.70 6.16
CA VAL A 47 3.38 -9.44 5.07
C VAL A 47 2.14 -10.15 5.60
N THR A 48 2.11 -10.60 6.85
CA THR A 48 0.89 -11.14 7.48
C THR A 48 -0.16 -10.07 7.73
N ALA A 49 0.23 -8.84 8.10
CA ALA A 49 -0.71 -7.72 8.23
C ALA A 49 -1.42 -7.34 6.91
N PHE A 50 -0.84 -7.70 5.75
CA PHE A 50 -1.46 -7.49 4.43
C PHE A 50 -2.29 -8.69 3.95
N LYS A 51 -2.10 -9.88 4.54
CA LYS A 51 -2.89 -11.08 4.23
C LYS A 51 -4.15 -11.20 5.08
N GLU A 52 -4.24 -10.46 6.18
CA GLU A 52 -5.50 -10.29 6.90
C GLU A 52 -6.42 -9.38 6.08
N ASN A 53 -7.36 -10.00 5.36
CA ASN A 53 -8.52 -9.42 4.69
C ASN A 53 -8.69 -7.93 5.02
N THR A 54 -8.24 -7.11 4.07
CA THR A 54 -7.81 -5.74 4.35
C THR A 54 -8.96 -4.94 4.95
N LEU A 55 -8.66 -4.05 5.90
CA LEU A 55 -9.65 -3.23 6.61
C LEU A 55 -10.69 -2.60 5.66
N TYR A 56 -10.26 -2.17 4.48
CA TYR A 56 -11.14 -1.59 3.48
C TYR A 56 -11.98 -2.63 2.70
N GLU A 57 -11.46 -3.81 2.37
CA GLU A 57 -12.24 -4.87 1.70
C GLU A 57 -13.42 -5.32 2.54
N LYS A 58 -13.20 -5.52 3.84
CA LYS A 58 -14.28 -5.83 4.79
C LYS A 58 -15.27 -4.68 4.90
N ALA A 59 -14.81 -3.43 4.96
CA ALA A 59 -15.70 -2.27 4.99
C ALA A 59 -16.54 -2.13 3.71
N ILE A 60 -15.96 -2.39 2.53
CA ILE A 60 -16.69 -2.46 1.25
C ILE A 60 -17.71 -3.58 1.26
N ASN A 61 -17.36 -4.75 1.79
CA ASN A 61 -18.31 -5.86 1.92
C ASN A 61 -19.49 -5.50 2.83
N HIS A 62 -19.27 -4.74 3.90
CA HIS A 62 -20.37 -4.20 4.71
C HIS A 62 -21.21 -3.20 3.91
N ALA A 63 -20.57 -2.27 3.20
CA ALA A 63 -21.27 -1.27 2.40
C ALA A 63 -22.10 -1.89 1.26
N ASN A 64 -21.58 -2.91 0.57
CA ASN A 64 -22.28 -3.64 -0.48
C ASN A 64 -23.47 -4.49 0.02
N LYS A 65 -23.61 -4.66 1.34
CA LYS A 65 -24.77 -5.29 1.98
C LYS A 65 -25.81 -4.27 2.46
N THR A 66 -25.50 -2.98 2.40
CA THR A 66 -26.41 -1.90 2.81
C THR A 66 -27.25 -1.47 1.60
N PRO A 67 -28.59 -1.62 1.64
CA PRO A 67 -29.46 -1.28 0.52
C PRO A 67 -29.29 0.15 0.02
N GLU A 68 -29.20 1.12 0.93
CA GLU A 68 -29.03 2.54 0.56
C GLU A 68 -27.75 2.80 -0.25
N VAL A 69 -26.68 2.05 0.03
CA VAL A 69 -25.41 2.16 -0.72
C VAL A 69 -25.61 1.66 -2.14
N ILE A 70 -26.24 0.49 -2.31
CA ILE A 70 -26.51 -0.09 -3.63
C ILE A 70 -27.43 0.80 -4.44
N GLU A 71 -28.50 1.33 -3.84
CA GLU A 71 -29.45 2.22 -4.51
C GLU A 71 -28.82 3.55 -4.93
N THR A 72 -27.94 4.11 -4.10
CA THR A 72 -27.36 5.44 -4.38
C THR A 72 -26.12 5.37 -5.26
N MET A 73 -25.26 4.38 -5.05
CA MET A 73 -23.92 4.31 -5.62
C MET A 73 -23.70 3.11 -6.56
N GLY A 74 -24.57 2.10 -6.52
CA GLY A 74 -24.35 0.82 -7.16
C GLY A 74 -23.46 -0.10 -6.32
N LYS A 75 -23.08 -1.26 -6.88
CA LYS A 75 -22.12 -2.14 -6.21
C LYS A 75 -20.75 -1.47 -6.22
N ILE A 76 -20.10 -1.43 -5.06
CA ILE A 76 -18.77 -0.89 -4.90
C ILE A 76 -17.76 -1.93 -5.35
N SER A 77 -16.89 -1.54 -6.28
CA SER A 77 -15.80 -2.38 -6.75
C SER A 77 -14.65 -2.44 -5.73
N PRO A 78 -13.81 -3.50 -5.76
CA PRO A 78 -12.58 -3.53 -4.96
C PRO A 78 -11.72 -2.29 -5.19
N VAL A 79 -11.05 -1.80 -4.15
CA VAL A 79 -10.20 -0.60 -4.25
C VAL A 79 -8.86 -0.96 -4.87
N ASP A 80 -8.47 -0.21 -5.91
CA ASP A 80 -7.15 -0.32 -6.50
C ASP A 80 -6.05 0.19 -5.56
N LYS A 81 -4.85 -0.39 -5.65
CA LYS A 81 -3.70 0.00 -4.81
C LYS A 81 -3.37 1.50 -4.86
N LEU A 82 -3.61 2.14 -6.01
CA LEU A 82 -3.40 3.58 -6.16
C LEU A 82 -4.35 4.41 -5.30
N ALA A 83 -5.63 4.03 -5.22
CA ALA A 83 -6.61 4.73 -4.39
C ALA A 83 -6.33 4.56 -2.88
N ILE A 84 -5.64 3.48 -2.50
CA ILE A 84 -5.13 3.29 -1.13
C ILE A 84 -3.97 4.24 -0.86
N LEU A 85 -3.03 4.38 -1.81
CA LEU A 85 -1.87 5.27 -1.70
C LEU A 85 -2.27 6.75 -1.69
N GLU A 86 -3.28 7.12 -2.48
CA GLU A 86 -3.86 8.47 -2.50
C GLU A 86 -4.75 8.76 -1.29
N GLY A 87 -5.14 7.72 -0.55
CA GLY A 87 -5.94 7.83 0.65
C GLY A 87 -5.16 8.41 1.83
N SER A 88 -5.89 8.87 2.84
CA SER A 88 -5.30 9.32 4.10
C SER A 88 -5.55 8.29 5.20
N SER A 89 -4.49 7.85 5.89
CA SER A 89 -4.57 7.00 7.07
C SER A 89 -3.91 7.66 8.26
N SER A 90 -4.62 7.76 9.39
CA SER A 90 -4.08 8.23 10.66
C SER A 90 -4.19 7.12 11.69
N TYR A 91 -3.05 6.69 12.22
CA TYR A 91 -2.98 5.69 13.28
C TYR A 91 -2.75 6.38 14.63
N THR A 92 -3.50 5.96 15.65
CA THR A 92 -3.38 6.49 17.01
C THR A 92 -3.39 5.33 18.02
N ASN A 93 -3.16 5.66 19.29
CA ASN A 93 -3.17 4.69 20.39
C ASN A 93 -2.22 3.52 20.14
N ASN A 94 -0.94 3.82 19.87
CA ASN A 94 0.09 2.83 19.57
C ASN A 94 -0.29 1.89 18.39
N ASN A 95 -0.84 2.47 17.33
CA ASN A 95 -1.35 1.78 16.14
C ASN A 95 -2.54 0.83 16.38
N ASN A 96 -3.23 0.96 17.52
CA ASN A 96 -4.45 0.20 17.80
C ASN A 96 -5.73 0.92 17.36
N SER A 97 -5.67 2.15 16.88
CA SER A 97 -6.82 2.85 16.30
C SER A 97 -6.45 3.43 14.96
N VAL A 98 -7.38 3.39 14.00
CA VAL A 98 -7.17 3.90 12.65
C VAL A 98 -8.35 4.70 12.16
N ASN A 99 -8.05 5.85 11.56
CA ASN A 99 -8.96 6.64 10.74
C ASN A 99 -8.46 6.60 9.30
N LEU A 100 -9.26 6.07 8.39
CA LEU A 100 -8.93 5.94 6.96
C LEU A 100 -9.96 6.70 6.12
N SER A 101 -9.50 7.41 5.09
CA SER A 101 -10.34 7.97 4.03
C SER A 101 -9.76 7.58 2.68
N ILE A 102 -10.50 6.82 1.89
CA ILE A 102 -10.09 6.35 0.55
C ILE A 102 -11.17 6.66 -0.49
N ARG A 103 -10.76 6.82 -1.74
CA ARG A 103 -11.70 6.91 -2.86
C ARG A 103 -12.26 5.53 -3.17
N ILE A 104 -13.55 5.47 -3.46
CA ILE A 104 -14.25 4.25 -3.90
C ILE A 104 -15.08 4.54 -5.15
N ASN A 105 -15.20 3.53 -6.01
CA ASN A 105 -15.98 3.60 -7.23
C ASN A 105 -17.13 2.58 -7.13
N GLY A 106 -18.36 3.06 -7.30
CA GLY A 106 -19.54 2.22 -7.48
C GLY A 106 -20.02 2.28 -8.93
N ASP A 107 -20.86 1.33 -9.32
CA ASP A 107 -21.36 1.21 -10.69
C ASP A 107 -22.09 2.47 -11.20
N ILE A 108 -22.70 3.25 -10.31
CA ILE A 108 -23.48 4.44 -10.64
C ILE A 108 -22.67 5.71 -10.34
N LYS A 109 -22.01 5.76 -9.18
CA LYS A 109 -21.30 6.96 -8.70
C LYS A 109 -20.02 6.62 -7.97
N ASN A 110 -19.13 7.61 -7.92
CA ASN A 110 -17.91 7.56 -7.11
C ASN A 110 -18.11 8.32 -5.81
N GLY A 111 -17.36 7.91 -4.78
CA GLY A 111 -17.42 8.50 -3.45
C GLY A 111 -16.12 8.37 -2.67
N LYS A 112 -16.17 8.75 -1.41
CA LYS A 112 -15.12 8.49 -0.42
C LYS A 112 -15.66 7.58 0.67
N LEU A 113 -14.90 6.55 1.00
CA LEU A 113 -15.15 5.68 2.14
C LEU A 113 -14.34 6.19 3.33
N GLU A 114 -15.02 6.45 4.43
CA GLU A 114 -14.42 6.83 5.70
C GLU A 114 -14.62 5.72 6.72
N ILE A 115 -13.51 5.25 7.30
CA ILE A 115 -13.49 4.14 8.23
C ILE A 115 -12.83 4.60 9.52
N GLN A 116 -13.47 4.31 10.64
CA GLN A 116 -12.87 4.38 11.96
C GLN A 116 -12.96 2.99 12.59
N ALA A 117 -11.82 2.45 12.99
CA ALA A 117 -11.75 1.14 13.61
C ALA A 117 -10.68 1.08 14.69
N ASP A 118 -10.91 0.21 15.67
CA ASP A 118 -9.89 -0.18 16.64
C ASP A 118 -9.42 -1.60 16.35
N ARG A 119 -8.14 -1.85 16.58
CA ARG A 119 -7.52 -3.16 16.51
C ARG A 119 -7.79 -3.91 17.81
N ASN A 120 -8.31 -5.12 17.69
CA ASN A 120 -8.47 -6.08 18.78
C ASN A 120 -7.74 -7.37 18.39
N GLY A 121 -6.46 -7.48 18.79
CA GLY A 121 -5.57 -8.54 18.34
C GLY A 121 -5.34 -8.52 16.82
N LEU A 122 -5.83 -9.56 16.14
CA LEU A 122 -5.73 -9.76 14.68
C LEU A 122 -6.97 -9.24 13.92
N GLN A 123 -7.94 -8.63 14.61
CA GLN A 123 -9.18 -8.18 14.01
C GLN A 123 -9.37 -6.68 14.16
N TRP A 124 -10.10 -6.10 13.21
CA TRP A 124 -10.52 -4.70 13.25
C TRP A 124 -11.98 -4.63 13.69
N ASN A 125 -12.22 -3.89 14.77
CA ASN A 125 -13.54 -3.55 15.28
C ASN A 125 -13.96 -2.21 14.70
N TYR A 126 -14.91 -2.23 13.76
CA TYR A 126 -15.45 -1.02 13.14
C TYR A 126 -16.29 -0.23 14.14
N LYS A 127 -15.87 1.01 14.41
CA LYS A 127 -16.67 2.03 15.09
C LYS A 127 -17.55 2.76 14.09
N LYS A 128 -16.98 3.14 12.95
CA LYS A 128 -17.67 3.96 11.96
C LYS A 128 -17.30 3.54 10.55
N ILE A 129 -18.30 3.41 9.69
CA ILE A 129 -18.14 3.29 8.25
C ILE A 129 -19.15 4.25 7.61
N ILE A 130 -18.64 5.27 6.93
CA ILE A 130 -19.46 6.24 6.19
C ILE A 130 -18.99 6.32 4.74
N ILE A 131 -19.95 6.49 3.83
CA ILE A 131 -19.69 6.82 2.44
C ILE A 131 -20.14 8.26 2.18
N ARG A 132 -19.24 9.07 1.63
CA ARG A 132 -19.49 10.45 1.23
C ARG A 132 -19.53 10.56 -0.29
N ILE A 133 -20.62 11.13 -0.80
CA ILE A 133 -20.82 11.41 -2.22
C ILE A 133 -20.92 12.93 -2.34
N LYS A 134 -20.19 13.54 -3.29
CA LYS A 134 -20.13 15.01 -3.41
C LYS A 134 -21.32 15.62 -4.16
N ASN A 135 -21.87 14.93 -5.17
CA ASN A 135 -22.90 15.46 -6.07
C ASN A 135 -24.07 14.47 -6.27
N PRO A 136 -25.20 14.62 -5.55
CA PRO A 136 -25.43 15.59 -4.48
C PRO A 136 -24.57 15.27 -3.24
N ASN A 137 -24.37 16.26 -2.36
CA ASN A 137 -23.66 16.05 -1.10
C ASN A 137 -24.50 15.14 -0.21
N LYS A 138 -24.14 13.87 -0.11
CA LYS A 138 -24.86 12.85 0.65
C LYS A 138 -23.87 12.02 1.46
N GLU A 139 -24.21 11.77 2.72
CA GLU A 139 -23.50 10.84 3.58
C GLU A 139 -24.40 9.62 3.83
N ILE A 140 -23.84 8.43 3.62
CA ILE A 140 -24.51 7.16 3.88
C ILE A 140 -23.79 6.48 5.04
N ILE A 141 -24.52 6.18 6.10
CA ILE A 141 -23.97 5.54 7.31
C ILE A 141 -24.15 4.03 7.19
N VAL A 142 -23.04 3.30 7.09
CA VAL A 142 -23.04 1.83 6.99
C VAL A 142 -22.90 1.20 8.37
N ILE A 143 -22.00 1.72 9.21
CA ILE A 143 -21.83 1.33 10.61
C ILE A 143 -21.63 2.60 11.43
N ASN A 144 -22.31 2.68 12.58
CA ASN A 144 -22.06 3.69 13.60
C ASN A 144 -22.27 3.06 14.98
N LYS A 145 -21.17 2.70 15.64
CA LYS A 145 -21.15 2.20 17.02
C LYS A 145 -20.59 3.30 17.91
N GLN A 146 -21.40 3.70 18.89
CA GLN A 146 -21.03 4.65 19.94
C GLN A 146 -20.16 3.98 21.00
#